data_AF-A0A7K0XKS6-F1
#
_entry.id   AF-A0A7K0XKS6-F1
#
_cell.length_a   1.000
_cell.length_b   1.000
_cell.length_c   1.000
_cell.angle_alpha   90.00
_cell.angle_beta   90.00
_cell.angle_gamma   90.00
#
_symmetry.space_group_name_H-M   'P 1'
#
loop_
_entity.id
_entity.type
_entity.pdbx_description
1 polymer ?
#
loop_
_entity_poly.entity_id
_entity_poly.type
_entity_poly.pdbx_seq_one_letter_code
_entity_poly.pdbx_strand_id
1 'polypeptide(L)' 'MLRVISGEPTEEELAAIIAAVSTRSSGTAPTTPTFSLWARKSRQVRPAQRPGFGAWRASTMPR' A
#
# COMPACT_ATOMS: atom_id res chain seq x y z
N MET A 1 -3.33 -5.74 18.76
CA MET A 1 -3.10 -5.75 20.22
C MET A 1 -3.19 -4.31 20.71
N LEU A 2 -4.13 -4.01 21.61
CA LEU A 2 -4.31 -2.68 22.22
C LEU A 2 -3.53 -2.63 23.55
N ARG A 3 -2.81 -1.54 23.82
CA ARG A 3 -2.07 -1.34 25.07
C ARG A 3 -2.18 0.11 25.54
N VAL A 4 -2.48 0.31 26.82
CA VAL A 4 -2.41 1.62 27.48
C VAL A 4 -0.97 1.87 27.91
N ILE A 5 -0.39 2.99 27.48
CA ILE A 5 1.02 3.35 27.74
C ILE A 5 1.12 4.40 28.86
N SER A 6 0.04 5.17 29.09
CA SER A 6 -0.01 6.25 30.07
C SER A 6 -1.45 6.48 30.54
N GLY A 7 -1.60 6.90 31.80
CA GLY A 7 -2.89 7.19 32.43
C GLY A 7 -3.58 5.96 33.01
N GLU A 8 -4.57 6.21 33.86
CA GLU A 8 -5.46 5.19 34.45
C GLU A 8 -6.88 5.48 33.94
N PRO A 9 -7.22 4.99 32.73
CA PRO A 9 -8.52 5.27 32.12
C PRO A 9 -9.63 4.60 32.93
N THR A 10 -10.79 5.25 33.00
CA THR A 10 -11.96 4.60 33.59
C THR A 10 -12.49 3.48 32.69
N GLU A 11 -13.33 2.61 33.24
CA GLU A 11 -13.92 1.49 32.50
C GLU A 11 -14.73 1.99 31.29
N GLU A 12 -15.42 3.12 31.43
CA GLU A 12 -16.23 3.74 30.38
C GLU A 12 -15.36 4.28 29.24
N GLU A 13 -14.26 4.95 29.57
CA GLU A 13 -13.32 5.49 28.57
C GLU A 13 -12.66 4.37 27.78
N LEU A 14 -12.27 3.30 28.48
CA LEU A 14 -11.69 2.12 27.85
C LEU A 14 -12.71 1.45 26.90
N ALA A 15 -13.96 1.30 27.34
CA ALA A 15 -15.03 0.74 26.53
C ALA A 15 -15.30 1.57 25.26
N ALA A 16 -15.30 2.91 25.38
CA ALA A 16 -15.47 3.81 24.24
C ALA A 16 -14.37 3.63 23.18
N ILE A 17 -13.11 3.51 23.61
CA ILE A 17 -11.98 3.28 22.70
C ILE A 17 -12.11 1.91 22.02
N ILE A 18 -12.42 0.86 22.78
CA ILE A 18 -12.60 -0.50 22.23
C ILE A 18 -13.72 -0.51 21.19
N ALA A 19 -14.87 0.13 21.47
CA ALA A 19 -15.98 0.21 20.54
C ALA A 19 -15.60 0.97 19.25
N ALA A 20 -14.89 2.09 19.37
CA ALA A 20 -14.43 2.88 18.22
C ALA A 20 -13.43 2.10 17.33
N VAL A 21 -12.50 1.36 17.94
CA VAL A 21 -11.54 0.53 17.20
C VAL A 21 -12.24 -0.65 16.52
N SER A 22 -13.17 -1.31 17.22
CA SER A 22 -13.88 -2.49 16.70
C SER A 22 -14.79 -2.14 15.52
N THR A 23 -15.50 -1.02 15.60
CA THR A 23 -16.37 -0.53 14.50
C THR A 23 -15.58 -0.11 13.26
N ARG A 24 -14.36 0.44 13.43
CA ARG A 24 -13.48 0.72 12.29
C ARG A 24 -12.97 -0.57 11.63
N SER A 25 -12.73 -1.62 12.41
CA SER A 25 -12.23 -2.90 11.90
C SER A 25 -13.27 -3.70 11.12
N SER A 26 -14.57 -3.50 11.35
CA SER A 26 -15.63 -4.28 10.71
C SER A 26 -15.84 -3.95 9.23
N GLY A 27 -15.15 -2.94 8.69
CA GLY A 27 -15.27 -2.50 7.31
C GLY A 27 -14.08 -2.91 6.44
N THR A 28 -13.86 -4.21 6.22
CA THR A 28 -12.98 -4.64 5.11
C THR A 28 -13.87 -5.18 4.00
N ALA A 29 -14.42 -4.28 3.18
CA ALA A 29 -14.99 -4.70 1.91
C ALA A 29 -13.86 -5.36 1.09
N PRO A 30 -14.13 -6.47 0.39
CA PRO A 30 -13.14 -7.06 -0.50
C PRO A 30 -12.74 -6.00 -1.52
N THR A 31 -11.53 -5.45 -1.36
CA THR A 31 -10.98 -4.50 -2.29
C THR A 31 -10.67 -5.28 -3.57
N THR A 32 -11.32 -4.90 -4.67
CA THR A 32 -10.96 -5.46 -5.97
C THR A 32 -9.47 -5.18 -6.21
N PRO A 33 -8.64 -6.20 -6.53
CA PRO A 33 -7.23 -5.98 -6.75
C PRO A 33 -7.07 -4.98 -7.90
N THR A 34 -6.62 -3.77 -7.56
CA THR A 34 -6.43 -2.71 -8.54
C THR A 34 -5.12 -2.99 -9.26
N PHE A 35 -5.16 -3.02 -10.59
CA PHE A 35 -3.95 -3.19 -11.39
C PHE A 35 -3.05 -1.96 -11.21
N SER A 36 -1.99 -2.12 -10.42
CA SER A 36 -1.00 -1.07 -10.23
C SER A 36 0.04 -1.11 -11.35
N LEU A 37 0.11 -0.03 -12.13
CA LEU A 37 1.17 0.15 -13.12
C LEU A 37 2.57 0.22 -12.49
N TRP A 38 2.64 0.60 -11.21
CA TRP A 38 3.89 0.61 -10.43
C TRP A 38 4.31 -0.79 -10.00
N ALA A 39 3.36 -1.64 -9.62
CA ALA A 39 3.63 -3.04 -9.24
C ALA A 39 3.77 -3.98 -10.46
N ARG A 40 3.69 -3.46 -11.69
CA ARG A 40 3.76 -4.28 -12.91
C ARG A 40 5.08 -5.04 -12.98
N LYS A 41 5.01 -6.38 -13.12
CA LYS A 41 6.20 -7.26 -13.16
C LYS A 41 7.24 -6.86 -14.23
N SER A 42 6.80 -6.28 -15.35
CA SER A 42 7.71 -5.78 -16.39
C SER A 42 8.62 -4.64 -15.92
N ARG A 43 8.27 -3.92 -14.84
CA ARG A 43 9.12 -2.90 -14.23
C ARG A 43 10.15 -3.48 -13.26
N GLN A 44 9.96 -4.71 -12.79
CA GLN A 44 10.91 -5.41 -11.89
C GLN A 44 12.14 -5.93 -12.64
N VAL A 45 12.12 -5.93 -13.98
CA VAL A 45 13.21 -6.39 -14.82
C VAL A 45 13.60 -5.29 -15.79
N ARG A 46 14.90 -4.98 -15.86
CA ARG A 46 15.41 -4.02 -16.84
C ARG A 46 15.29 -4.63 -18.26
N PRO A 47 14.62 -3.96 -19.21
CA PRO A 47 14.55 -4.46 -20.58
C PRO A 47 15.94 -4.45 -21.24
N ALA A 48 16.19 -5.45 -22.08
CA ALA A 48 17.42 -5.53 -22.85
C ALA A 48 17.57 -4.30 -23.77
N GLN A 49 18.73 -3.67 -23.72
CA GLN A 49 19.07 -2.57 -24.62
C GLN A 49 19.68 -3.16 -25.88
N ARG A 50 19.14 -2.79 -27.05
CA ARG A 50 19.69 -3.22 -28.35
C ARG A 50 20.70 -2.17 -28.83
N PRO A 51 21.89 -2.57 -29.30
CA PRO A 51 22.81 -1.63 -29.94
C PRO A 51 22.25 -1.17 -31.29
N GLY A 52 22.55 0.06 -31.69
CA GLY A 52 22.13 0.60 -32.99
C GLY A 52 22.11 2.12 -33.03
N PHE A 53 22.06 2.67 -34.24
CA PHE A 53 21.92 4.11 -34.45
C PHE A 53 20.62 4.61 -33.80
N GLY A 54 20.73 5.65 -32.95
CA GLY A 54 19.58 6.21 -32.22
C GLY A 54 19.10 5.41 -31.01
N ALA A 55 19.66 4.23 -30.72
CA ALA A 55 19.18 3.37 -29.63
C ALA A 55 19.28 4.04 -28.25
N TRP A 56 20.32 4.85 -28.01
CA TRP A 56 20.45 5.62 -26.77
C TRP A 56 19.31 6.64 -26.61
N ARG A 57 18.94 7.35 -27.68
CA ARG A 57 17.82 8.33 -27.65
C ARG A 57 16.47 7.64 -27.48
N ALA A 58 16.28 6.47 -28.07
CA ALA A 58 15.06 5.68 -27.92
C ALA A 58 14.92 5.05 -26.52
N SER A 59 16.02 4.92 -25.76
CA SER A 59 16.00 4.27 -24.44
C SER A 59 15.13 4.99 -23.40
N THR A 60 14.90 6.30 -23.58
CA THR A 60 14.09 7.15 -22.69
C THR A 60 12.66 7.37 -23.18
N MET A 61 12.28 6.86 -24.35
CA MET A 61 10.91 7.00 -24.86
C MET A 61 9.95 6.00 -24.18
N PRO A 62 8.66 6.35 -24.03
CA PRO A 62 7.64 5.42 -23.59
C PRO A 62 7.59 4.17 -24.48
N ARG A 63 7.33 3.01 -23.87
CA ARG A 63 7.10 1.72 -24.54
C ARG A 63 5.66 1.29 -24.40
#